data_AF-A0A378BQ54-F1
#
_entry.id   AF-A0A378BQ54-F1
#
_cell.length_a   1.000
_cell.length_b   1.000
_cell.length_c   1.000
_cell.angle_alpha   90.00
_cell.angle_beta   90.00
_cell.angle_gamma   90.00
#
_symmetry.space_group_name_H-M   'P 1'
#
loop_
_entity.id
_entity.type
_entity.pdbx_description
1 polymer ?
#
loop_
_entity_poly.entity_id
_entity_poly.type
_entity_poly.pdbx_seq_one_letter_code
_entity_poly.pdbx_strand_id
1 'polypeptide(L)'
;MAIPELACAVPFYGRQPPLKEVDKIKAPLLLHYAGLDSGINEGWPAYEQALKEHHKVYEAYFYQGVNHGFHNDSTPRYDRAAADLAWQRTLAWFEKYLR
;
A
#
# COMPACT_ATOMS: atom_id res chain seq x y z
N MET A 1 10.02 9.41 -8.33
CA MET A 1 9.56 10.73 -8.83
C MET A 1 8.18 10.98 -8.27
N ALA A 2 7.97 12.07 -7.54
CA ALA A 2 6.64 12.46 -7.11
C ALA A 2 5.86 13.01 -8.32
N ILE A 3 4.59 12.61 -8.45
CA ILE A 3 3.66 13.11 -9.46
C ILE A 3 2.60 13.92 -8.68
N PRO A 4 2.76 15.25 -8.56
CA PRO A 4 1.90 16.08 -7.71
C PRO A 4 0.41 15.99 -8.06
N GLU A 5 0.10 15.80 -9.35
CA GLU A 5 -1.25 15.68 -9.91
C GLU A 5 -1.85 14.27 -9.77
N LEU A 6 -1.11 13.30 -9.20
CA LEU A 6 -1.63 11.96 -9.00
C LEU A 6 -2.75 11.97 -7.96
N ALA A 7 -3.97 11.64 -8.39
CA ALA A 7 -5.17 11.72 -7.57
C ALA A 7 -5.17 10.77 -6.35
N CYS A 8 -4.61 9.57 -6.49
CA CYS A 8 -4.35 8.63 -5.39
C CYS A 8 -3.36 7.53 -5.84
N ALA A 9 -2.78 6.79 -4.90
CA ALA A 9 -1.91 5.65 -5.20
C ALA A 9 -2.27 4.44 -4.33
N VAL A 10 -2.21 3.24 -4.92
CA VAL A 10 -2.58 1.97 -4.25
C VAL A 10 -1.48 0.91 -4.43
N PRO A 11 -0.34 1.03 -3.73
CA PRO A 11 0.74 0.04 -3.82
C PRO A 11 0.35 -1.30 -3.15
N PHE A 12 0.60 -2.39 -3.87
CA PHE A 12 0.51 -3.76 -3.37
C PHE A 12 1.92 -4.30 -3.09
N TYR A 13 2.18 -4.71 -1.84
CA TYR A 13 3.40 -5.37 -1.36
C TYR A 13 4.70 -4.75 -1.93
N GLY A 14 4.72 -3.42 -2.05
CA GLY A 14 5.80 -2.66 -2.68
C GLY A 14 6.80 -2.10 -1.66
N ARG A 15 8.05 -1.94 -2.10
CA ARG A 15 9.07 -1.23 -1.32
C ARG A 15 8.66 0.23 -1.10
N GLN A 16 8.98 0.73 0.09
CA GLN A 16 8.72 2.11 0.48
C GLN A 16 9.67 3.06 -0.29
N PRO A 17 9.22 4.28 -0.62
CA PRO A 17 10.10 5.29 -1.19
C PRO A 17 11.18 5.70 -0.18
N PRO A 18 12.29 6.32 -0.63
CA PRO A 18 13.26 6.92 0.28
C PRO A 18 12.58 7.91 1.25
N LEU A 19 12.91 7.85 2.54
CA LEU A 19 12.25 8.67 3.58
C LEU A 19 12.31 10.17 3.29
N LYS A 20 13.41 10.63 2.67
CA LYS A 20 13.62 12.02 2.23
C LYS A 20 12.70 12.50 1.09
N GLU A 21 11.85 11.62 0.55
CA GLU A 21 10.88 11.94 -0.49
C GLU A 21 9.43 11.85 0.01
N VAL A 22 9.22 11.44 1.26
CA VAL A 22 7.88 11.26 1.83
C VAL A 22 7.15 12.61 1.89
N ASP A 23 7.84 13.69 2.22
CA ASP A 23 7.31 15.06 2.22
C ASP A 23 6.72 15.48 0.86
N LYS A 24 7.27 14.96 -0.23
CA LYS A 24 6.83 15.25 -1.61
C LYS A 24 5.56 14.51 -2.01
N ILE A 25 5.14 13.49 -1.26
CA ILE A 25 3.91 12.74 -1.56
C ILE A 25 2.70 13.66 -1.33
N LYS A 26 1.88 13.80 -2.37
CA LYS A 26 0.59 14.53 -2.33
C LYS A 26 -0.60 13.60 -2.46
N ALA A 27 -0.46 12.54 -3.25
CA ALA A 27 -1.48 11.52 -3.44
C ALA A 27 -1.84 10.81 -2.12
N PRO A 28 -3.14 10.67 -1.80
CA PRO A 28 -3.64 9.74 -0.80
C PRO A 28 -3.19 8.31 -1.09
N LEU A 29 -2.67 7.62 -0.07
CA LEU A 29 -2.09 6.28 -0.21
C LEU A 29 -2.98 5.20 0.41
N LEU A 30 -3.25 4.13 -0.33
CA LEU A 30 -3.81 2.89 0.22
C LEU A 30 -2.77 1.77 0.07
N LEU A 31 -2.18 1.33 1.17
CA LEU A 31 -1.08 0.37 1.17
C LEU A 31 -1.56 -1.03 1.56
N HIS A 32 -1.27 -2.03 0.72
CA HIS A 32 -1.59 -3.43 1.00
C HIS A 32 -0.32 -4.23 1.27
N TYR A 33 -0.15 -4.74 2.48
CA TYR A 33 1.00 -5.52 2.92
C TYR A 33 0.63 -6.98 3.16
N ALA A 34 1.47 -7.90 2.70
CA ALA A 34 1.35 -9.31 3.05
C ALA A 34 2.00 -9.54 4.43
N GLY A 35 1.30 -10.17 5.36
CA GLY A 35 1.76 -10.35 6.73
C GLY A 35 3.04 -11.17 6.86
N LEU A 36 3.28 -12.09 5.91
CA LEU A 36 4.49 -12.93 5.89
C LEU A 36 5.67 -12.32 5.09
N ASP A 37 5.50 -11.15 4.47
CA ASP A 37 6.52 -10.51 3.64
C ASP A 37 7.48 -9.64 4.48
N SER A 38 8.35 -10.29 5.26
CA SER A 38 9.27 -9.61 6.17
C SER A 38 10.18 -8.60 5.46
N GLY A 39 10.68 -8.93 4.26
CA GLY A 39 11.60 -8.08 3.52
C GLY A 39 11.00 -6.74 3.09
N ILE A 40 9.69 -6.69 2.83
CA ILE A 40 8.99 -5.42 2.61
C ILE A 40 8.57 -4.78 3.93
N ASN A 41 8.08 -5.59 4.89
CA ASN A 41 7.53 -5.09 6.14
C ASN A 41 8.58 -4.45 7.07
N GLU A 42 9.86 -4.82 6.95
CA GLU A 42 10.98 -4.20 7.66
C GLU A 42 11.06 -2.68 7.46
N GLY A 43 10.70 -2.18 6.28
CA GLY A 43 10.70 -0.74 5.98
C GLY A 43 9.45 0.00 6.45
N TRP A 44 8.39 -0.70 6.86
CA TRP A 44 7.12 -0.07 7.22
C TRP A 44 7.20 0.86 8.42
N PRO A 45 7.82 0.51 9.57
CA PRO A 45 7.80 1.37 10.76
C PRO A 45 8.37 2.77 10.51
N ALA A 46 9.52 2.84 9.82
CA ALA A 46 10.16 4.11 9.50
C ALA A 46 9.33 4.92 8.49
N TYR A 47 8.68 4.25 7.53
CA TYR A 47 7.84 4.90 6.56
C TYR A 47 6.54 5.44 7.18
N GLU A 48 5.88 4.66 8.04
CA GLU A 48 4.68 5.09 8.76
C GLU A 48 4.96 6.31 9.64
N GLN A 49 6.11 6.32 10.32
CA GLN A 49 6.55 7.47 11.10
C GLN A 49 6.69 8.71 10.22
N ALA A 50 7.39 8.62 9.09
CA ALA A 50 7.55 9.75 8.16
C ALA A 50 6.20 10.21 7.56
N LEU A 51 5.28 9.29 7.26
CA LEU A 51 3.93 9.62 6.80
C LEU A 51 3.16 10.41 7.85
N LYS A 52 3.25 10.02 9.13
CA LYS A 52 2.62 10.73 10.26
C LYS A 52 3.25 12.11 10.48
N GLU A 53 4.58 12.19 10.49
CA GLU A 53 5.33 13.45 10.66
C GLU A 53 5.00 14.48 9.58
N HIS A 54 4.78 14.04 8.35
CA HIS A 54 4.39 14.91 7.24
C HIS A 54 2.89 15.01 7.01
N HIS A 55 2.07 14.53 7.95
CA HIS A 55 0.60 14.59 7.91
C HIS A 55 0.01 14.05 6.60
N LYS A 56 0.53 12.93 6.11
CA LYS A 56 0.05 12.31 4.86
C LYS A 56 -1.29 11.62 5.08
N VAL A 57 -2.13 11.65 4.05
CA VAL A 57 -3.37 10.88 3.99
C VAL A 57 -3.02 9.46 3.55
N TYR A 58 -3.17 8.49 4.46
CA TYR A 58 -2.95 7.09 4.11
C TYR A 58 -3.81 6.13 4.93
N GLU A 59 -4.03 4.94 4.37
CA GLU A 59 -4.48 3.75 5.08
C GLU A 59 -3.54 2.59 4.73
N ALA A 60 -3.23 1.75 5.72
CA ALA A 60 -2.37 0.57 5.51
C ALA A 60 -3.03 -0.68 6.11
N TYR A 61 -3.01 -1.76 5.34
CA TYR A 61 -3.62 -3.03 5.71
C TYR A 61 -2.61 -4.17 5.61
N PHE A 62 -2.49 -4.93 6.69
CA PHE A 62 -1.68 -6.14 6.75
C PHE A 62 -2.56 -7.38 6.70
N TYR A 63 -2.45 -8.15 5.62
CA TYR A 63 -3.19 -9.40 5.42
C TYR A 63 -2.43 -10.54 6.08
N GLN A 64 -2.93 -11.06 7.20
CA GLN A 64 -2.26 -12.08 7.99
C GLN A 64 -2.23 -13.44 7.26
N GLY A 65 -1.16 -14.21 7.42
CA GLY A 65 -1.04 -15.57 6.88
C GLY A 65 -0.78 -15.67 5.37
N VAL A 66 -0.70 -14.54 4.65
CA VAL A 66 -0.41 -14.52 3.21
C VAL A 66 0.98 -13.95 2.92
N ASN A 67 1.54 -14.37 1.80
CA ASN A 67 2.87 -13.98 1.35
C ASN A 67 2.82 -12.94 0.22
N HIS A 68 3.99 -12.44 -0.18
CA HIS A 68 4.12 -11.52 -1.31
C HIS A 68 3.41 -12.06 -2.56
N GLY A 69 2.66 -11.20 -3.27
CA GLY A 69 1.94 -11.63 -4.46
C GLY A 69 0.62 -12.38 -4.18
N PHE A 70 0.03 -12.25 -2.99
CA PHE A 70 -1.25 -12.90 -2.65
C PHE A 70 -2.41 -12.56 -3.61
N HIS A 71 -2.32 -11.44 -4.32
CA HIS A 71 -3.32 -11.01 -5.30
C HIS A 71 -3.10 -11.62 -6.70
N ASN A 72 -1.96 -12.29 -6.93
CA ASN A 72 -1.65 -12.87 -8.24
C ASN A 72 -2.20 -14.30 -8.36
N ASP A 73 -3.37 -14.40 -9.00
CA ASP A 73 -4.15 -15.63 -9.25
C ASP A 73 -3.45 -16.68 -10.13
N SER A 74 -2.38 -16.30 -10.84
CA SER A 74 -1.58 -17.22 -11.64
C SER A 74 -0.51 -17.97 -10.84
N THR A 75 -0.41 -17.75 -9.53
CA THR A 75 0.67 -18.30 -8.70
C THR A 75 0.16 -19.08 -7.49
N PRO A 76 0.93 -20.04 -6.95
CA PRO A 76 0.55 -20.76 -5.72
C PRO A 76 0.42 -19.90 -4.47
N ARG A 77 0.83 -18.62 -4.53
CA ARG A 77 0.75 -17.66 -3.42
C ARG A 77 -0.61 -16.96 -3.35
N TYR A 78 -1.45 -17.14 -4.39
CA TYR A 78 -2.78 -16.56 -4.44
C TYR A 78 -3.58 -16.93 -3.20
N ASP A 79 -4.12 -15.92 -2.54
CA ASP A 79 -5.10 -16.10 -1.48
C ASP A 79 -6.35 -15.29 -1.84
N ARG A 80 -7.43 -16.01 -2.17
CA ARG A 80 -8.65 -15.39 -2.66
C ARG A 80 -9.27 -14.41 -1.66
N ALA A 81 -9.29 -14.75 -0.38
CA ALA A 81 -9.91 -13.93 0.64
C ALA A 81 -9.16 -12.59 0.81
N ALA A 82 -7.83 -12.65 0.90
CA ALA A 82 -6.99 -11.46 0.96
C ALA A 82 -7.05 -10.64 -0.33
N ALA A 83 -7.03 -11.31 -1.49
CA ALA A 83 -7.12 -10.66 -2.80
C ALA A 83 -8.44 -9.90 -2.96
N ASP A 84 -9.58 -10.56 -2.74
CA ASP A 84 -10.91 -9.98 -2.89
C ASP A 84 -11.10 -8.78 -1.93
N LEU A 85 -10.64 -8.90 -0.68
CA LEU A 85 -10.71 -7.81 0.30
C LEU A 85 -9.82 -6.62 -0.07
N ALA A 86 -8.58 -6.88 -0.51
CA ALA A 86 -7.67 -5.83 -0.97
C ALA A 86 -8.22 -5.11 -2.20
N TRP A 87 -8.84 -5.86 -3.12
CA TRP A 87 -9.46 -5.31 -4.30
C TRP A 87 -10.69 -4.46 -3.98
N GLN A 88 -11.57 -4.92 -3.08
CA GLN A 88 -12.72 -4.15 -2.61
C GLN A 88 -12.30 -2.80 -2.03
N ARG A 89 -11.28 -2.78 -1.16
CA ARG A 89 -10.71 -1.54 -0.59
C ARG A 89 -10.14 -0.64 -1.67
N THR A 90 -9.48 -1.22 -2.66
CA THR A 90 -8.88 -0.49 -3.79
C THR A 90 -9.94 0.22 -4.62
N LEU A 91 -11.03 -0.45 -4.97
CA LEU A 91 -12.14 0.15 -5.70
C LEU A 91 -12.81 1.27 -4.88
N ALA A 92 -13.01 1.06 -3.58
CA ALA A 92 -13.54 2.09 -2.69
C ALA A 92 -12.62 3.32 -2.59
N TRP A 93 -11.31 3.13 -2.60
CA TRP A 93 -10.33 4.21 -2.62
C TRP A 93 -10.40 5.02 -3.92
N PHE A 94 -10.48 4.33 -5.06
CA PHE A 94 -10.65 4.98 -6.36
C PHE A 94 -11.98 5.73 -6.46
N GLU A 95 -13.08 5.15 -5.96
CA GLU A 95 -14.37 5.82 -5.92
C GLU A 95 -14.32 7.13 -5.11
N LYS A 96 -13.52 7.17 -4.04
CA LYS A 96 -13.35 8.34 -3.17
C LYS A 96 -12.51 9.45 -3.80
N TYR A 97 -11.50 9.12 -4.60
CA TYR A 97 -10.48 10.10 -5.05
C TYR A 97 -10.43 10.36 -6.56
N LEU A 98 -11.13 9.56 -7.39
CA LEU A 98 -11.19 9.75 -8.84
C LEU A 98 -12.52 10.32 -9.36
N ARG A 99 -13.50 10.53 -8.48
CA ARG A 99 -14.80 11.09 -8.82
C ARG A 99 -14.87 12.59 -8.59
#